data_AF-A0A0K0DJI3-F1
#
_entry.id   AF-A0A0K0DJI3-F1
#
_cell.length_a   1.000
_cell.length_b   1.000
_cell.length_c   1.000
_cell.angle_alpha   90.00
_cell.angle_beta   90.00
_cell.angle_gamma   90.00
#
_symmetry.space_group_name_H-M   'P 1'
#
loop_
_entity.id
_entity.type
_entity.pdbx_description
1 polymer ?
#
loop_
_entity_poly.entity_id
_entity_poly.type
_entity_poly.pdbx_seq_one_letter_code
_entity_poly.pdbx_strand_id
1 'polypeptide(L)'
;MQGGSEAAWLQLVMKKGTASDRMTAMQLQLHKSPVHSLSCMETMISTVEKKNTREALEMLPLLEEIFVNHILPTSRKLVPFSGRPLKRIKGICSNSENGRKRLLILWRFEHRLKLIYERFLRALEGLAASMVEDLSKRALQTALNLLAERPEGEGFLLSMLVNKMGHPSARIGAFVASLLEDLTKRQPNMRPVIVAEVERLIYRSNVSPRAQLYASTFLSQVCGERLGHLRYIELLYYGNSIQITLCIDDSALAVRMLSIYFGLFRTLVNQKLSNNRLIGILLSAANRALPFAKEEAGALAEEINTLYRIVHTSSYSVSLQTLKLLFQVHQISDSLSDRFYTALYRKLLVDVMKSDPSESRVRSFVKRLLQAATCATPSFAAGILILISRLLETGRNLIVLQKHVDRVDVVSAKLTAEDVDEERYVDIGVNGKPITAIKEEFTNEASFDVDEEEKPEGTADSTVIKKSGWIHRRSNASKTPYDHEARNPLFVDCRNLVDCELLLLSKHYHPSVANGCINYKGDPLEDFTLIKFLDRFAFKNPKEGRSVSCTFFFTKFNFII
;
A
#
# COMPACT_ATOMS: atom_id res chain seq x y z
N MET A 1 -65.05 10.92 19.80
CA MET A 1 -65.12 12.38 19.60
C MET A 1 -64.00 13.16 20.30
N GLN A 2 -62.85 12.55 20.66
CA GLN A 2 -61.73 13.26 21.32
C GLN A 2 -60.75 13.97 20.35
N GLY A 3 -60.82 13.74 19.03
CA GLY A 3 -59.85 14.28 18.07
C GLY A 3 -60.07 15.74 17.62
N GLY A 4 -61.23 16.35 17.91
CA GLY A 4 -61.58 17.68 17.38
C GLY A 4 -60.79 18.83 18.01
N SER A 5 -60.64 18.80 19.35
CA SER A 5 -59.89 19.83 20.09
C SER A 5 -58.40 19.77 19.78
N GLU A 6 -57.82 18.56 19.76
CA GLU A 6 -56.40 18.37 19.40
C GLU A 6 -56.11 18.75 17.94
N ALA A 7 -56.98 18.40 17.00
CA ALA A 7 -56.80 18.78 15.59
C ALA A 7 -56.89 20.30 15.41
N ALA A 8 -57.82 20.96 16.10
CA ALA A 8 -57.94 22.42 16.09
C ALA A 8 -56.72 23.10 16.74
N TRP A 9 -56.22 22.56 17.84
CA TRP A 9 -54.99 23.01 18.49
C TRP A 9 -53.77 22.85 17.56
N LEU A 10 -53.61 21.70 16.91
CA LEU A 10 -52.53 21.48 15.94
C LEU A 10 -52.61 22.46 14.77
N GLN A 11 -53.81 22.73 14.24
CA GLN A 11 -54.01 23.73 13.19
C GLN A 11 -53.66 25.16 13.66
N LEU A 12 -53.93 25.48 14.93
CA LEU A 12 -53.55 26.77 15.53
C LEU A 12 -52.02 26.89 15.66
N VAL A 13 -51.36 25.84 16.16
CA VAL A 13 -49.89 25.78 16.28
C VAL A 13 -49.23 25.88 14.90
N MET A 14 -49.77 25.22 13.88
CA MET A 14 -49.28 25.32 12.51
C MET A 14 -49.37 26.74 11.93
N LYS A 15 -50.36 27.53 12.35
CA LYS A 15 -50.57 28.91 11.85
C LYS A 15 -49.82 29.97 12.65
N LYS A 16 -49.76 29.85 13.98
CA LYS A 16 -49.25 30.89 14.89
C LYS A 16 -48.04 30.48 15.74
N GLY A 17 -47.65 29.21 15.72
CA GLY A 17 -46.52 28.69 16.49
C GLY A 17 -45.16 29.12 15.93
N THR A 18 -44.11 28.88 16.71
CA THR A 18 -42.73 29.12 16.28
C THR A 18 -42.34 28.18 15.13
N ALA A 19 -41.23 28.45 14.43
CA ALA A 19 -40.79 27.58 13.32
C ALA A 19 -40.63 26.11 13.77
N SER A 20 -39.96 25.86 14.89
CA SER A 20 -39.81 24.52 15.47
C SER A 20 -41.15 23.90 15.86
N ASP A 21 -42.05 24.66 16.48
CA ASP A 21 -43.37 24.15 16.90
C ASP A 21 -44.26 23.80 15.70
N ARG A 22 -44.15 24.58 14.62
CA ARG A 22 -44.84 24.28 13.36
C ARG A 22 -44.33 22.97 12.76
N MET A 23 -43.02 22.74 12.80
CA MET A 23 -42.39 21.52 12.25
C MET A 23 -42.81 20.27 13.03
N THR A 24 -42.78 20.32 14.37
CA THR A 24 -43.21 19.21 15.23
C THR A 24 -44.72 18.95 15.11
N ALA A 25 -45.54 20.01 15.00
CA ALA A 25 -46.97 19.87 14.75
C ALA A 25 -47.26 19.22 13.37
N MET A 26 -46.51 19.59 12.33
CA MET A 26 -46.60 18.96 11.00
C MET A 26 -46.22 17.47 11.04
N GLN A 27 -45.13 17.13 11.73
CA GLN A 27 -44.72 15.75 11.95
C GLN A 27 -45.84 14.96 12.64
N LEU A 28 -46.37 15.46 13.76
CA LEU A 28 -47.42 14.78 14.53
C LEU A 28 -48.71 14.55 13.72
N GLN A 29 -49.11 15.51 12.88
CA GLN A 29 -50.22 15.31 11.95
C GLN A 29 -49.96 14.21 10.92
N LEU A 30 -48.74 14.13 10.38
CA LEU A 30 -48.34 13.07 9.45
C LEU A 30 -48.36 11.69 10.11
N HIS A 31 -47.96 11.57 11.38
CA HIS A 31 -48.08 10.31 12.12
C HIS A 31 -49.53 9.89 12.36
N LYS A 32 -50.41 10.83 12.73
CA LYS A 32 -51.83 10.52 13.03
C LYS A 32 -52.65 10.18 11.79
N SER A 33 -52.42 10.88 10.66
CA SER A 33 -53.22 10.72 9.45
C SER A 33 -52.41 10.91 8.16
N PRO A 34 -51.61 9.91 7.73
CA PRO A 34 -50.70 10.06 6.59
C PRO A 34 -51.44 10.36 5.29
N VAL A 35 -52.62 9.78 5.07
CA VAL A 35 -53.42 9.96 3.84
C VAL A 35 -53.94 11.39 3.67
N HIS A 36 -54.26 12.07 4.77
CA HIS A 36 -54.88 13.40 4.76
C HIS A 36 -53.87 14.54 4.91
N SER A 37 -52.66 14.25 5.40
CA SER A 37 -51.65 15.25 5.74
C SER A 37 -50.56 15.43 4.67
N LEU A 38 -50.78 14.97 3.43
CA LEU A 38 -49.82 15.14 2.32
C LEU A 38 -49.45 16.61 2.04
N SER A 39 -50.39 17.54 2.24
CA SER A 39 -50.13 18.98 2.10
C SER A 39 -49.08 19.48 3.09
N CYS A 40 -49.05 18.94 4.31
CA CYS A 40 -48.05 19.27 5.31
C CYS A 40 -46.66 18.85 4.82
N MET A 41 -46.54 17.64 4.27
CA MET A 41 -45.28 17.16 3.72
C MET A 41 -44.80 18.01 2.52
N GLU A 42 -45.72 18.47 1.66
CA GLU A 42 -45.37 19.40 0.59
C GLU A 42 -44.84 20.75 1.12
N THR A 43 -45.41 21.26 2.21
CA THR A 43 -44.88 22.47 2.87
C THR A 43 -43.50 22.23 3.47
N MET A 44 -43.28 21.08 4.11
CA MET A 44 -41.97 20.70 4.68
C MET A 44 -40.90 20.56 3.59
N ILE A 45 -41.23 20.03 2.42
CA ILE A 45 -40.28 19.93 1.31
C ILE A 45 -40.03 21.32 0.69
N SER A 46 -41.04 22.18 0.64
CA SER A 46 -40.86 23.55 0.16
C SER A 46 -39.93 24.39 1.03
N THR A 47 -39.82 24.12 2.34
CA THR A 47 -38.83 24.81 3.21
C THR A 47 -37.42 24.32 2.93
N VAL A 48 -37.24 23.02 2.71
CA VAL A 48 -35.96 22.42 2.30
C VAL A 48 -35.51 22.95 0.92
N GLU A 49 -36.43 23.12 -0.02
CA GLU A 49 -36.16 23.69 -1.35
C GLU A 49 -35.68 25.15 -1.32
N LYS A 50 -36.09 25.93 -0.31
CA LYS A 50 -35.65 27.32 -0.14
C LYS A 50 -34.18 27.45 0.29
N LYS A 51 -33.50 26.33 0.59
CA LYS A 51 -32.07 26.24 0.94
C LYS A 51 -31.64 27.12 2.13
N ASN A 52 -32.57 27.46 3.02
CA ASN A 52 -32.22 28.14 4.26
C ASN A 52 -31.47 27.15 5.17
N THR A 53 -30.23 27.47 5.55
CA THR A 53 -29.33 26.53 6.22
C THR A 53 -29.89 25.99 7.52
N ARG A 54 -30.38 26.88 8.40
CA ARG A 54 -30.91 26.50 9.72
C ARG A 54 -32.18 25.67 9.60
N GLU A 55 -33.15 26.16 8.82
CA GLU A 55 -34.42 25.45 8.63
C GLU A 55 -34.20 24.10 7.96
N ALA A 56 -33.32 23.99 6.97
CA ALA A 56 -33.01 22.71 6.33
C ALA A 56 -32.34 21.72 7.30
N LEU A 57 -31.42 22.17 8.16
CA LEU A 57 -30.77 21.31 9.16
C LEU A 57 -31.75 20.75 10.20
N GLU A 58 -32.74 21.55 10.61
CA GLU A 58 -33.81 21.13 11.52
C GLU A 58 -34.83 20.22 10.79
N MET A 59 -35.11 20.46 9.50
CA MET A 59 -36.13 19.74 8.72
C MET A 59 -35.71 18.38 8.19
N LEU A 60 -34.43 18.21 7.80
CA LEU A 60 -33.91 16.95 7.26
C LEU A 60 -34.11 15.74 8.19
N PRO A 61 -33.77 15.78 9.49
CA PRO A 61 -34.01 14.64 10.38
C PRO A 61 -35.48 14.26 10.48
N LEU A 62 -36.37 15.25 10.53
CA LEU A 62 -37.81 15.00 10.64
C LEU A 62 -38.33 14.32 9.39
N LEU A 63 -37.93 14.79 8.20
CA LEU A 63 -38.31 14.16 6.94
C LEU A 63 -37.72 12.76 6.80
N GLU A 64 -36.48 12.54 7.23
CA GLU A 64 -35.85 11.23 7.25
C GLU A 64 -36.65 10.24 8.11
N GLU A 65 -36.99 10.62 9.35
CA GLU A 65 -37.80 9.81 10.25
C GLU A 65 -39.18 9.48 9.66
N ILE A 66 -39.84 10.48 9.09
CA ILE A 66 -41.17 10.31 8.47
C ILE A 66 -41.11 9.34 7.29
N PHE A 67 -40.14 9.50 6.39
CA PHE A 67 -40.01 8.64 5.21
C PHE A 67 -39.61 7.21 5.58
N VAL A 68 -38.64 7.04 6.48
CA VAL A 68 -38.16 5.72 6.89
C VAL A 68 -39.21 5.02 7.77
N ASN A 69 -39.67 5.64 8.84
CA ASN A 69 -40.45 4.90 9.85
C ASN A 69 -41.95 4.79 9.55
N HIS A 70 -42.53 5.70 8.77
CA HIS A 70 -43.99 5.81 8.69
C HIS A 70 -44.59 5.69 7.29
N ILE A 71 -43.90 6.17 6.26
CA ILE A 71 -44.54 6.38 4.96
C ILE A 71 -44.05 5.40 3.88
N LEU A 72 -42.74 5.15 3.77
CA LEU A 72 -42.21 4.27 2.73
C LEU A 72 -42.38 2.79 3.12
N PRO A 73 -42.81 1.90 2.21
CA PRO A 73 -42.81 0.47 2.47
C PRO A 73 -41.39 -0.09 2.69
N THR A 74 -41.23 -1.06 3.59
CA THR A 74 -39.93 -1.73 3.87
C THR A 74 -39.53 -2.70 2.77
N SER A 75 -40.49 -3.44 2.21
CA SER A 75 -40.22 -4.59 1.33
C SER A 75 -40.37 -4.30 -0.17
N ARG A 76 -40.88 -3.12 -0.55
CA ARG A 76 -41.20 -2.83 -1.96
C ARG A 76 -41.07 -1.35 -2.32
N LYS A 77 -40.84 -1.11 -3.60
CA LYS A 77 -40.86 0.23 -4.22
C LYS A 77 -42.30 0.77 -4.37
N LEU A 78 -42.44 2.09 -4.46
CA LEU A 78 -43.71 2.77 -4.70
C LEU A 78 -44.14 2.56 -6.15
N VAL A 79 -45.40 2.15 -6.35
CA VAL A 79 -45.94 1.84 -7.67
C VAL A 79 -46.76 3.05 -8.18
N PRO A 80 -46.39 3.64 -9.33
CA PRO A 80 -47.13 4.75 -9.91
C PRO A 80 -48.54 4.29 -10.32
N PHE A 81 -49.48 5.24 -10.42
CA PHE A 81 -50.86 4.92 -10.78
C PHE A 81 -50.98 4.22 -12.14
N SER A 82 -50.13 4.58 -13.11
CA SER A 82 -50.05 3.96 -14.43
C SER A 82 -49.62 2.49 -14.39
N GLY A 83 -48.85 2.08 -13.38
CA GLY A 83 -48.39 0.71 -13.20
C GLY A 83 -49.38 -0.21 -12.48
N ARG A 84 -50.59 0.28 -12.14
CA ARG A 84 -51.59 -0.51 -11.40
C ARG A 84 -52.49 -1.33 -12.31
N PRO A 85 -52.84 -2.57 -11.92
CA PRO A 85 -53.74 -3.41 -12.72
C PRO A 85 -55.19 -2.95 -12.58
N LEU A 86 -55.57 -1.89 -13.30
CA LEU A 86 -56.94 -1.33 -13.29
C LEU A 86 -57.99 -2.37 -13.73
N LYS A 87 -57.60 -3.33 -14.59
CA LYS A 87 -58.46 -4.41 -15.09
C LYS A 87 -58.85 -5.42 -14.00
N ARG A 88 -57.99 -5.62 -12.98
CA ARG A 88 -58.22 -6.61 -11.90
C ARG A 88 -58.93 -6.04 -10.66
N ILE A 89 -59.29 -4.74 -10.65
CA ILE A 89 -59.93 -4.08 -9.50
C ILE A 89 -61.19 -4.81 -9.04
N LYS A 90 -62.04 -5.27 -9.97
CA LYS A 90 -63.31 -5.94 -9.64
C LYS A 90 -63.09 -7.24 -8.85
N GLY A 91 -62.05 -7.99 -9.20
CA GLY A 91 -61.67 -9.21 -8.50
C GLY A 91 -61.01 -8.97 -7.13
N ILE A 92 -60.23 -7.89 -6.99
CA ILE A 92 -59.56 -7.54 -5.72
C ILE A 92 -60.55 -7.04 -4.67
N CYS A 93 -61.59 -6.33 -5.08
CA CYS A 93 -62.55 -5.72 -4.17
C CYS A 93 -63.82 -6.57 -3.92
N SER A 94 -63.86 -7.82 -4.39
CA SER A 94 -65.04 -8.71 -4.29
C SER A 94 -66.35 -7.99 -4.64
N ASN A 95 -66.35 -7.18 -5.72
CA ASN A 95 -67.47 -6.34 -6.18
C ASN A 95 -68.04 -5.31 -5.16
N SER A 96 -67.37 -5.01 -4.05
CA SER A 96 -67.76 -3.92 -3.14
C SER A 96 -67.42 -2.55 -3.73
N GLU A 97 -68.44 -1.70 -3.93
CA GLU A 97 -68.24 -0.33 -4.41
C GLU A 97 -67.40 0.51 -3.42
N ASN A 98 -67.63 0.31 -2.12
CA ASN A 98 -66.87 0.98 -1.06
C ASN A 98 -65.43 0.50 -0.99
N GLY A 99 -65.18 -0.80 -1.16
CA GLY A 99 -63.83 -1.35 -1.26
C GLY A 99 -63.05 -0.79 -2.46
N ARG A 100 -63.73 -0.66 -3.61
CA ARG A 100 -63.17 -0.06 -4.81
C ARG A 100 -62.79 1.41 -4.61
N LYS A 101 -63.67 2.22 -4.01
CA LYS A 101 -63.39 3.64 -3.72
C LYS A 101 -62.18 3.79 -2.78
N ARG A 102 -62.10 3.00 -1.72
CA ARG A 102 -60.96 3.00 -0.77
C ARG A 102 -59.65 2.61 -1.46
N LEU A 103 -59.66 1.56 -2.28
CA LEU A 103 -58.47 1.11 -3.01
C LEU A 103 -57.94 2.19 -3.98
N LEU A 104 -58.85 2.85 -4.71
CA LEU A 104 -58.49 3.93 -5.64
C LEU A 104 -57.89 5.13 -4.90
N ILE A 105 -58.41 5.48 -3.73
CA ILE A 105 -57.83 6.53 -2.87
C ILE A 105 -56.41 6.16 -2.44
N LEU A 106 -56.19 4.91 -2.01
CA LEU A 106 -54.85 4.44 -1.64
C LEU A 106 -53.87 4.44 -2.82
N TRP A 107 -54.32 4.07 -4.02
CA TRP A 107 -53.48 4.15 -5.22
C TRP A 107 -53.15 5.57 -5.63
N ARG A 108 -54.12 6.50 -5.48
CA ARG A 108 -53.88 7.93 -5.71
C ARG A 108 -52.90 8.49 -4.69
N PHE A 109 -53.05 8.10 -3.41
CA PHE A 109 -52.13 8.45 -2.34
C PHE A 109 -50.71 7.96 -2.65
N GLU A 110 -50.52 6.68 -2.98
CA GLU A 110 -49.20 6.12 -3.27
C GLU A 110 -48.53 6.79 -4.48
N HIS A 111 -49.32 7.12 -5.51
CA HIS A 111 -48.79 7.87 -6.65
C HIS A 111 -48.39 9.29 -6.28
N ARG A 112 -49.20 10.01 -5.49
CA ARG A 112 -48.85 11.37 -5.03
C ARG A 112 -47.62 11.34 -4.12
N LEU A 113 -47.54 10.35 -3.24
CA LEU A 113 -46.38 10.11 -2.38
C LEU A 113 -45.10 9.92 -3.20
N LYS A 114 -45.15 9.14 -4.29
CA LYS A 114 -44.00 8.94 -5.18
C LYS A 114 -43.49 10.26 -5.77
N LEU A 115 -44.40 11.13 -6.23
CA LEU A 115 -44.06 12.45 -6.77
C LEU A 115 -43.44 13.36 -5.69
N ILE A 116 -43.99 13.33 -4.48
CA ILE A 116 -43.48 14.12 -3.36
C ILE A 116 -42.08 13.64 -2.95
N TYR A 117 -41.86 12.33 -2.90
CA TYR A 117 -40.54 11.75 -2.60
C TYR A 117 -39.52 12.12 -3.68
N GLU A 118 -39.88 12.05 -4.96
CA GLU A 118 -39.00 12.46 -6.06
C GLU A 118 -38.64 13.95 -5.99
N ARG A 119 -39.59 14.80 -5.59
CA ARG A 119 -39.34 16.23 -5.33
C ARG A 119 -38.38 16.43 -4.15
N PHE A 120 -38.55 15.68 -3.08
CA PHE A 120 -37.63 15.68 -1.94
C PHE A 120 -36.21 15.24 -2.33
N LEU A 121 -36.07 14.18 -3.14
CA LEU A 121 -34.77 13.72 -3.64
C LEU A 121 -34.03 14.82 -4.44
N ARG A 122 -34.74 15.55 -5.31
CA ARG A 122 -34.16 16.71 -6.02
C ARG A 122 -33.77 17.85 -5.07
N ALA A 123 -34.58 18.12 -4.05
CA ALA A 123 -34.24 19.11 -3.04
C ALA A 123 -32.97 18.70 -2.26
N LEU A 124 -32.85 17.42 -1.92
CA LEU A 124 -31.70 16.84 -1.24
C LEU A 124 -30.42 16.94 -2.08
N GLU A 125 -30.49 16.68 -3.38
CA GLU A 125 -29.38 16.89 -4.33
C GLU A 125 -28.94 18.37 -4.35
N GLY A 126 -29.91 19.28 -4.36
CA GLY A 126 -29.68 20.72 -4.30
C GLY A 126 -28.98 21.17 -3.01
N LEU A 127 -29.25 20.51 -1.88
CA LEU A 127 -28.61 20.77 -0.59
C LEU A 127 -27.21 20.14 -0.51
N ALA A 128 -27.03 18.94 -1.03
CA ALA A 128 -25.73 18.27 -1.12
C ALA A 128 -24.75 19.01 -2.07
N ALA A 129 -25.26 19.89 -2.94
CA ALA A 129 -24.47 20.80 -3.77
C ALA A 129 -24.11 22.13 -3.09
N SER A 130 -24.54 22.36 -1.85
CA SER A 130 -24.23 23.59 -1.12
C SER A 130 -22.73 23.71 -0.80
N MET A 131 -22.23 24.94 -0.78
CA MET A 131 -20.86 25.26 -0.34
C MET A 131 -20.70 25.14 1.18
N VAL A 132 -21.82 25.08 1.93
CA VAL A 132 -21.83 24.93 3.38
C VAL A 132 -21.56 23.46 3.74
N GLU A 133 -20.38 23.18 4.31
CA GLU A 133 -19.94 21.80 4.58
C GLU A 133 -20.92 21.02 5.46
N ASP A 134 -21.44 21.62 6.52
CA ASP A 134 -22.31 20.92 7.49
C ASP A 134 -23.67 20.54 6.88
N LEU A 135 -24.25 21.44 6.08
CA LEU A 135 -25.49 21.18 5.37
C LEU A 135 -25.31 20.07 4.34
N SER A 136 -24.21 20.12 3.58
CA SER A 136 -23.89 19.09 2.59
C SER A 136 -23.63 17.74 3.25
N LYS A 137 -22.86 17.69 4.36
CA LYS A 137 -22.65 16.46 5.13
C LYS A 137 -23.96 15.88 5.65
N ARG A 138 -24.85 16.72 6.20
CA ARG A 138 -26.15 16.30 6.71
C ARG A 138 -27.03 15.75 5.58
N ALA A 139 -27.09 16.42 4.44
CA ALA A 139 -27.83 15.95 3.27
C ALA A 139 -27.31 14.59 2.76
N LEU A 140 -25.98 14.41 2.72
CA LEU A 140 -25.35 13.15 2.32
C LEU A 140 -25.62 12.01 3.32
N GLN A 141 -25.62 12.30 4.63
CA GLN A 141 -26.00 11.31 5.66
C GLN A 141 -27.46 10.88 5.52
N THR A 142 -28.37 11.84 5.33
CA THR A 142 -29.79 11.52 5.11
C THR A 142 -29.98 10.70 3.83
N ALA A 143 -29.26 11.02 2.75
CA ALA A 143 -29.26 10.23 1.52
C ALA A 143 -28.79 8.78 1.75
N LEU A 144 -27.70 8.60 2.52
CA LEU A 144 -27.19 7.28 2.90
C LEU A 144 -28.23 6.48 3.70
N ASN A 145 -28.81 7.09 4.73
CA ASN A 145 -29.78 6.42 5.59
C ASN A 145 -31.04 6.02 4.81
N LEU A 146 -31.52 6.87 3.90
CA LEU A 146 -32.63 6.52 3.01
C LEU A 146 -32.28 5.33 2.10
N LEU A 147 -31.09 5.31 1.53
CA LEU A 147 -30.60 4.22 0.68
C LEU A 147 -30.42 2.90 1.44
N ALA A 148 -29.94 2.97 2.68
CA ALA A 148 -29.71 1.81 3.53
C ALA A 148 -31.00 1.21 4.11
N GLU A 149 -32.01 2.04 4.39
CA GLU A 149 -33.24 1.59 5.04
C GLU A 149 -34.37 1.28 4.05
N ARG A 150 -34.38 1.91 2.86
CA ARG A 150 -35.50 1.80 1.91
C ARG A 150 -35.04 1.64 0.46
N PRO A 151 -35.69 0.78 -0.33
CA PRO A 151 -35.31 0.51 -1.72
C PRO A 151 -35.81 1.54 -2.75
N GLU A 152 -36.41 2.66 -2.33
CA GLU A 152 -36.98 3.66 -3.25
C GLU A 152 -35.90 4.65 -3.71
N GLY A 153 -35.75 4.85 -5.03
CA GLY A 153 -34.82 5.84 -5.57
C GLY A 153 -33.33 5.44 -5.50
N GLU A 154 -33.02 4.16 -5.26
CA GLU A 154 -31.64 3.65 -5.08
C GLU A 154 -30.64 4.18 -6.12
N GLY A 155 -30.97 4.07 -7.41
CA GLY A 155 -30.07 4.51 -8.48
C GLY A 155 -29.80 6.02 -8.46
N PHE A 156 -30.80 6.83 -8.15
CA PHE A 156 -30.65 8.28 -8.05
C PHE A 156 -29.80 8.66 -6.82
N LEU A 157 -30.13 8.09 -5.66
CA LEU A 157 -29.41 8.33 -4.41
C LEU A 157 -27.94 7.90 -4.51
N LEU A 158 -27.69 6.71 -5.06
CA LEU A 158 -26.33 6.19 -5.24
C LEU A 158 -25.54 7.06 -6.21
N SER A 159 -26.11 7.41 -7.37
CA SER A 159 -25.43 8.27 -8.33
C SER A 159 -25.15 9.66 -7.74
N MET A 160 -26.09 10.22 -6.98
CA MET A 160 -25.89 11.48 -6.26
C MET A 160 -24.73 11.40 -5.26
N LEU A 161 -24.69 10.35 -4.43
CA LEU A 161 -23.60 10.13 -3.46
C LEU A 161 -22.25 9.99 -4.19
N VAL A 162 -22.15 9.09 -5.16
CA VAL A 162 -20.91 8.80 -5.90
C VAL A 162 -20.40 10.05 -6.63
N ASN A 163 -21.28 10.82 -7.29
CA ASN A 163 -20.89 12.06 -7.96
C ASN A 163 -20.30 13.10 -6.99
N LYS A 164 -20.69 13.10 -5.71
CA LYS A 164 -20.17 14.03 -4.70
C LYS A 164 -18.75 13.70 -4.21
N MET A 165 -18.19 12.55 -4.58
CA MET A 165 -16.75 12.31 -4.41
C MET A 165 -15.88 13.29 -5.21
N GLY A 166 -16.45 13.90 -6.26
CA GLY A 166 -15.81 14.94 -7.06
C GLY A 166 -15.98 16.37 -6.52
N HIS A 167 -16.50 16.54 -5.30
CA HIS A 167 -16.67 17.88 -4.71
C HIS A 167 -15.31 18.61 -4.55
N PRO A 168 -15.25 19.95 -4.76
CA PRO A 168 -14.02 20.72 -4.60
C PRO A 168 -13.37 20.60 -3.22
N SER A 169 -14.18 20.45 -2.16
CA SER A 169 -13.67 20.29 -0.81
C SER A 169 -13.24 18.84 -0.52
N ALA A 170 -11.98 18.69 -0.12
CA ALA A 170 -11.38 17.39 0.21
C ALA A 170 -12.09 16.67 1.36
N ARG A 171 -12.64 17.44 2.33
CA ARG A 171 -13.36 16.91 3.48
C ARG A 171 -14.64 16.20 3.08
N ILE A 172 -15.39 16.75 2.12
CA ILE A 172 -16.63 16.14 1.63
C ILE A 172 -16.29 14.90 0.79
N GLY A 173 -15.28 14.96 -0.08
CA GLY A 173 -14.86 13.80 -0.87
C GLY A 173 -14.44 12.61 0.00
N ALA A 174 -13.63 12.84 1.04
CA ALA A 174 -13.24 11.80 2.01
C ALA A 174 -14.44 11.30 2.83
N PHE A 175 -15.33 12.19 3.24
CA PHE A 175 -16.54 11.84 3.98
C PHE A 175 -17.50 10.96 3.17
N VAL A 176 -17.67 11.24 1.87
CA VAL A 176 -18.47 10.39 0.99
C VAL A 176 -17.86 9.00 0.87
N ALA A 177 -16.53 8.89 0.77
CA ALA A 177 -15.87 7.59 0.74
C ALA A 177 -16.14 6.78 2.02
N SER A 178 -16.08 7.41 3.21
CA SER A 178 -16.44 6.72 4.47
C SER A 178 -17.93 6.38 4.54
N LEU A 179 -18.82 7.23 4.04
CA LEU A 179 -20.26 6.92 4.00
C LEU A 179 -20.56 5.72 3.09
N LEU A 180 -19.92 5.64 1.92
CA LEU A 180 -20.07 4.49 1.03
C LEU A 180 -19.51 3.22 1.66
N GLU A 181 -18.42 3.32 2.42
CA GLU A 181 -17.88 2.20 3.20
C GLU A 181 -18.93 1.70 4.21
N ASP A 182 -19.55 2.61 4.97
CA ASP A 182 -20.65 2.28 5.89
C ASP A 182 -21.83 1.63 5.16
N LEU A 183 -22.17 2.08 3.95
CA LEU A 183 -23.23 1.46 3.13
C LEU A 183 -22.91 0.00 2.81
N THR A 184 -21.67 -0.28 2.40
CA THR A 184 -21.25 -1.65 2.06
C THR A 184 -21.24 -2.60 3.26
N LYS A 185 -21.13 -2.04 4.48
CA LYS A 185 -21.26 -2.76 5.74
C LYS A 185 -22.73 -3.06 6.07
N ARG A 186 -23.61 -2.06 5.93
CA ARG A 186 -25.05 -2.20 6.21
C ARG A 186 -25.77 -3.08 5.18
N GLN A 187 -25.41 -2.98 3.90
CA GLN A 187 -26.07 -3.70 2.81
C GLN A 187 -25.06 -4.45 1.92
N PRO A 188 -24.77 -5.74 2.21
CA PRO A 188 -23.82 -6.52 1.42
C PRO A 188 -24.29 -6.77 -0.02
N ASN A 189 -25.60 -6.92 -0.24
CA ASN A 189 -26.16 -7.23 -1.57
C ASN A 189 -26.02 -6.07 -2.58
N MET A 190 -25.84 -4.82 -2.11
CA MET A 190 -25.72 -3.64 -2.97
C MET A 190 -24.28 -3.39 -3.46
N ARG A 191 -23.28 -4.07 -2.88
CA ARG A 191 -21.86 -3.91 -3.24
C ARG A 191 -21.54 -3.94 -4.74
N PRO A 192 -22.00 -4.93 -5.53
CA PRO A 192 -21.70 -4.96 -6.96
C PRO A 192 -22.29 -3.75 -7.71
N VAL A 193 -23.42 -3.23 -7.25
CA VAL A 193 -24.07 -2.04 -7.82
C VAL A 193 -23.26 -0.78 -7.49
N ILE A 194 -22.78 -0.67 -6.24
CA ILE A 194 -21.92 0.44 -5.79
C ILE A 194 -20.60 0.44 -6.59
N VAL A 195 -19.94 -0.72 -6.71
CA VAL A 195 -18.69 -0.85 -7.47
C VAL A 195 -18.90 -0.45 -8.94
N ALA A 196 -20.00 -0.88 -9.57
CA ALA A 196 -20.31 -0.51 -10.95
C ALA A 196 -20.56 1.00 -11.12
N GLU A 197 -21.20 1.67 -10.16
CA GLU A 197 -21.41 3.12 -10.23
C GLU A 197 -20.09 3.89 -10.02
N VAL A 198 -19.24 3.43 -9.10
CA VAL A 198 -17.91 4.02 -8.87
C VAL A 198 -16.99 3.80 -10.08
N GLU A 199 -17.08 2.64 -10.74
CA GLU A 199 -16.38 2.37 -12.00
C GLU A 199 -16.77 3.38 -13.10
N ARG A 200 -18.07 3.66 -13.26
CA ARG A 200 -18.56 4.69 -14.20
C ARG A 200 -18.00 6.07 -13.89
N LEU A 201 -17.89 6.42 -12.61
CA LEU A 201 -17.28 7.69 -12.20
C LEU A 201 -15.80 7.74 -12.61
N ILE A 202 -15.05 6.67 -12.37
CA ILE A 202 -13.61 6.62 -12.61
C ILE A 202 -13.25 6.84 -14.09
N TYR A 203 -13.94 6.16 -15.01
CA TYR A 203 -13.64 6.20 -16.46
C TYR A 203 -14.25 7.39 -17.21
N ARG A 204 -14.95 8.29 -16.50
CA ARG A 204 -15.54 9.47 -17.12
C ARG A 204 -14.44 10.50 -17.47
N SER A 205 -14.52 11.05 -18.69
CA SER A 205 -13.48 11.91 -19.28
C SER A 205 -13.17 13.21 -18.52
N ASN A 206 -14.13 13.74 -17.73
CA ASN A 206 -14.02 15.03 -17.05
C ASN A 206 -14.00 14.90 -15.51
N VAL A 207 -13.33 13.87 -14.99
CA VAL A 207 -13.27 13.65 -13.53
C VAL A 207 -11.98 14.17 -12.95
N SER A 208 -12.08 14.82 -11.79
CA SER A 208 -10.91 15.39 -11.12
C SER A 208 -9.97 14.28 -10.63
N PRO A 209 -8.65 14.49 -10.65
CA PRO A 209 -7.69 13.48 -10.19
C PRO A 209 -7.88 13.16 -8.69
N ARG A 210 -8.41 14.11 -7.91
CA ARG A 210 -8.80 13.89 -6.51
C ARG A 210 -9.99 12.94 -6.38
N ALA A 211 -11.01 13.09 -7.23
CA ALA A 211 -12.15 12.18 -7.24
C ALA A 211 -11.72 10.75 -7.60
N GLN A 212 -10.83 10.59 -8.59
CA GLN A 212 -10.24 9.30 -8.94
C GLN A 212 -9.47 8.69 -7.75
N LEU A 213 -8.68 9.50 -7.03
CA LEU A 213 -7.99 9.04 -5.83
C LEU A 213 -8.94 8.56 -4.73
N TYR A 214 -10.01 9.30 -4.44
CA TYR A 214 -11.01 8.87 -3.46
C TYR A 214 -11.74 7.60 -3.90
N ALA A 215 -12.10 7.50 -5.18
CA ALA A 215 -12.74 6.32 -5.76
C ALA A 215 -11.85 5.08 -5.67
N SER A 216 -10.59 5.19 -6.08
CA SER A 216 -9.65 4.08 -5.98
C SER A 216 -9.32 3.72 -4.53
N THR A 217 -9.29 4.70 -3.61
CA THR A 217 -9.12 4.43 -2.17
C THR A 217 -10.30 3.64 -1.63
N PHE A 218 -11.53 4.07 -1.92
CA PHE A 218 -12.76 3.36 -1.54
C PHE A 218 -12.77 1.93 -2.09
N LEU A 219 -12.51 1.75 -3.40
CA LEU A 219 -12.45 0.41 -3.99
C LEU A 219 -11.39 -0.46 -3.29
N SER A 220 -10.23 0.09 -2.98
CA SER A 220 -9.19 -0.65 -2.25
C SER A 220 -9.61 -1.06 -0.83
N GLN A 221 -10.45 -0.27 -0.15
CA GLN A 221 -10.95 -0.55 1.19
C GLN A 221 -12.04 -1.61 1.18
N VAL A 222 -13.00 -1.52 0.24
CA VAL A 222 -14.05 -2.55 0.03
C VAL A 222 -13.43 -3.93 -0.16
N CYS A 223 -12.31 -3.99 -0.89
CA CYS A 223 -11.53 -5.22 -1.04
C CYS A 223 -10.83 -5.61 0.29
N GLY A 224 -10.16 -4.68 0.97
CA GLY A 224 -9.34 -4.95 2.15
C GLY A 224 -10.09 -5.45 3.39
N GLU A 225 -11.24 -4.86 3.74
CA GLU A 225 -11.94 -5.18 4.99
C GLU A 225 -12.51 -6.61 5.01
N ARG A 226 -13.00 -7.11 3.87
CA ARG A 226 -13.55 -8.47 3.77
C ARG A 226 -12.46 -9.54 3.68
N LEU A 227 -11.33 -9.20 3.08
CA LEU A 227 -10.18 -10.10 2.94
C LEU A 227 -9.36 -10.21 4.24
N GLY A 228 -9.36 -9.18 5.09
CA GLY A 228 -8.82 -9.26 6.45
C GLY A 228 -9.62 -10.20 7.34
N HIS A 229 -10.95 -10.19 7.24
CA HIS A 229 -11.82 -11.10 7.99
C HIS A 229 -11.72 -12.56 7.52
N LEU A 230 -11.33 -12.80 6.26
CA LEU A 230 -11.05 -14.15 5.75
C LEU A 230 -9.67 -14.68 6.22
N ARG A 231 -8.65 -13.81 6.33
CA ARG A 231 -7.35 -14.18 6.91
C ARG A 231 -7.39 -14.44 8.42
N TYR A 232 -8.35 -13.84 9.14
CA TYR A 232 -8.47 -14.05 10.59
C TYR A 232 -9.17 -15.37 10.97
N ILE A 233 -9.83 -16.06 10.04
CA ILE A 233 -10.47 -17.35 10.32
C ILE A 233 -9.52 -18.53 10.07
N GLU A 234 -8.51 -18.39 9.20
CA GLU A 234 -7.47 -19.42 9.01
C GLU A 234 -6.59 -19.63 10.26
N LEU A 235 -6.49 -18.64 11.15
CA LEU A 235 -5.61 -18.70 12.33
C LEU A 235 -6.30 -19.13 13.63
N LEU A 236 -7.62 -19.33 13.65
CA LEU A 236 -8.35 -19.60 14.90
C LEU A 236 -8.91 -21.01 15.11
N TYR A 237 -8.74 -21.97 14.19
CA TYR A 237 -9.16 -23.34 14.48
C TYR A 237 -8.20 -24.38 13.92
N TYR A 238 -7.24 -24.78 14.75
CA TYR A 238 -6.63 -26.10 14.65
C TYR A 238 -7.74 -27.15 14.76
N GLY A 239 -7.87 -27.99 13.72
CA GLY A 239 -8.62 -29.25 13.80
C GLY A 239 -10.13 -29.09 13.85
N ASN A 240 -10.74 -28.73 12.73
CA ASN A 240 -11.93 -29.41 12.19
C ASN A 240 -12.23 -28.82 10.82
N SER A 241 -12.38 -29.70 9.84
CA SER A 241 -12.67 -29.40 8.44
C SER A 241 -13.98 -28.65 8.30
N ILE A 242 -13.94 -27.32 8.45
CA ILE A 242 -14.99 -26.42 8.01
C ILE A 242 -14.46 -25.78 6.74
N GLN A 243 -14.83 -26.38 5.63
CA GLN A 243 -14.77 -25.77 4.32
C GLN A 243 -15.63 -24.51 4.42
N ILE A 244 -14.99 -23.36 4.63
CA ILE A 244 -15.67 -22.06 4.58
C ILE A 244 -16.21 -21.94 3.17
N THR A 245 -17.52 -22.09 3.04
CA THR A 245 -18.25 -21.75 1.83
C THR A 245 -18.04 -20.27 1.57
N LEU A 246 -16.99 -19.96 0.81
CA LEU A 246 -16.86 -18.73 0.05
C LEU A 246 -18.21 -18.48 -0.63
N CYS A 247 -18.82 -17.33 -0.37
CA CYS A 247 -19.88 -16.86 -1.25
C CYS A 247 -19.25 -16.73 -2.65
N ILE A 248 -19.71 -17.54 -3.60
CA ILE A 248 -19.25 -17.57 -4.99
C ILE A 248 -19.30 -16.16 -5.62
N ASP A 249 -20.21 -15.30 -5.14
CA ASP A 249 -20.38 -13.92 -5.57
C ASP A 249 -19.19 -13.00 -5.24
N ASP A 250 -18.45 -13.26 -4.15
CA ASP A 250 -17.32 -12.41 -3.73
C ASP A 250 -16.08 -12.63 -4.60
N SER A 251 -15.90 -13.83 -5.19
CA SER A 251 -14.83 -14.10 -6.16
C SER A 251 -15.10 -13.39 -7.49
N ALA A 252 -16.35 -13.44 -7.98
CA ALA A 252 -16.75 -12.71 -9.19
C ALA A 252 -16.60 -11.19 -9.01
N LEU A 253 -16.89 -10.67 -7.82
CA LEU A 253 -16.65 -9.26 -7.50
C LEU A 253 -15.15 -8.93 -7.48
N ALA A 254 -14.32 -9.78 -6.88
CA ALA A 254 -12.86 -9.58 -6.84
C ALA A 254 -12.24 -9.55 -8.25
N VAL A 255 -12.67 -10.44 -9.15
CA VAL A 255 -12.29 -10.44 -10.57
C VAL A 255 -12.70 -9.12 -11.23
N ARG A 256 -13.96 -8.68 -11.08
CA ARG A 256 -14.39 -7.38 -11.61
C ARG A 256 -13.54 -6.22 -11.07
N MET A 257 -13.24 -6.20 -9.78
CA MET A 257 -12.41 -5.16 -9.17
C MET A 257 -10.98 -5.17 -9.70
N LEU A 258 -10.40 -6.35 -9.91
CA LEU A 258 -9.06 -6.52 -10.45
C LEU A 258 -8.98 -6.05 -11.91
N SER A 259 -9.97 -6.41 -12.75
CA SER A 259 -10.15 -5.84 -14.08
C SER A 259 -10.22 -4.30 -14.05
N ILE A 260 -10.99 -3.71 -13.12
CA ILE A 260 -11.07 -2.25 -12.98
C ILE A 260 -9.69 -1.66 -12.63
N TYR A 261 -8.94 -2.28 -11.72
CA TYR A 261 -7.60 -1.81 -11.35
C TYR A 261 -6.62 -1.86 -12.52
N PHE A 262 -6.63 -2.92 -13.33
CA PHE A 262 -5.77 -3.02 -14.51
C PHE A 262 -6.20 -2.08 -15.63
N GLY A 263 -7.50 -1.94 -15.90
CA GLY A 263 -7.99 -0.95 -16.88
C GLY A 263 -7.59 0.49 -16.48
N LEU A 264 -7.67 0.81 -15.19
CA LEU A 264 -7.19 2.08 -14.65
C LEU A 264 -5.68 2.24 -14.82
N PHE A 265 -4.94 1.18 -14.51
CA PHE A 265 -3.49 1.15 -14.63
C PHE A 265 -3.04 1.38 -16.08
N ARG A 266 -3.66 0.72 -17.06
CA ARG A 266 -3.45 0.96 -18.51
C ARG A 266 -3.70 2.42 -18.87
N THR A 267 -4.80 2.99 -18.37
CA THR A 267 -5.15 4.39 -18.62
C THR A 267 -4.10 5.35 -18.05
N LEU A 268 -3.63 5.12 -16.83
CA LEU A 268 -2.60 5.94 -16.19
C LEU A 268 -1.23 5.80 -16.86
N VAL A 269 -0.91 4.60 -17.33
CA VAL A 269 0.29 4.33 -18.11
C VAL A 269 0.27 5.12 -19.42
N ASN A 270 -0.85 5.11 -20.14
CA ASN A 270 -1.02 5.85 -21.39
C ASN A 270 -0.94 7.37 -21.19
N GLN A 271 -1.44 7.87 -20.05
CA GLN A 271 -1.36 9.28 -19.66
C GLN A 271 0.02 9.72 -19.13
N LYS A 272 1.07 8.88 -19.23
CA LYS A 272 2.41 9.14 -18.69
C LYS A 272 2.41 9.48 -17.18
N LEU A 273 1.83 8.58 -16.38
CA LEU A 273 2.04 8.36 -14.94
C LEU A 273 2.50 9.58 -14.11
N SER A 274 1.56 10.46 -13.72
CA SER A 274 1.85 11.61 -12.84
C SER A 274 1.57 11.35 -11.34
N ASN A 275 0.70 10.39 -11.00
CA ASN A 275 0.18 10.22 -9.63
C ASN A 275 0.74 8.97 -8.92
N ASN A 276 1.95 9.07 -8.34
CA ASN A 276 2.59 7.99 -7.55
C ASN A 276 1.68 7.44 -6.43
N ARG A 277 0.86 8.30 -5.80
CA ARG A 277 -0.08 7.89 -4.75
C ARG A 277 -1.19 6.98 -5.28
N LEU A 278 -1.75 7.30 -6.45
CA LEU A 278 -2.80 6.51 -7.08
C LEU A 278 -2.27 5.13 -7.48
N ILE A 279 -1.07 5.10 -8.08
CA ILE A 279 -0.38 3.86 -8.46
C ILE A 279 -0.15 2.98 -7.23
N GLY A 280 0.35 3.54 -6.12
CA GLY A 280 0.54 2.79 -4.88
C GLY A 280 -0.77 2.22 -4.31
N ILE A 281 -1.87 2.98 -4.36
CA ILE A 281 -3.19 2.49 -3.93
C ILE A 281 -3.66 1.33 -4.81
N LEU A 282 -3.56 1.48 -6.14
CA LEU A 282 -3.96 0.44 -7.10
C LEU A 282 -3.14 -0.83 -6.95
N LEU A 283 -1.82 -0.71 -6.80
CA LEU A 283 -0.93 -1.87 -6.60
C LEU A 283 -1.20 -2.55 -5.27
N SER A 284 -1.45 -1.80 -4.20
CA SER A 284 -1.83 -2.36 -2.90
C SER A 284 -3.16 -3.10 -3.00
N ALA A 285 -4.14 -2.55 -3.73
CA ALA A 285 -5.42 -3.19 -3.97
C ALA A 285 -5.29 -4.47 -4.81
N ALA A 286 -4.51 -4.43 -5.91
CA ALA A 286 -4.24 -5.57 -6.76
C ALA A 286 -3.55 -6.71 -5.99
N ASN A 287 -2.54 -6.40 -5.16
CA ASN A 287 -1.86 -7.39 -4.30
C ASN A 287 -2.81 -8.09 -3.31
N ARG A 288 -3.91 -7.43 -2.91
CA ARG A 288 -4.93 -8.02 -2.04
C ARG A 288 -5.97 -8.83 -2.83
N ALA A 289 -6.36 -8.37 -4.01
CA ALA A 289 -7.38 -9.02 -4.83
C ALA A 289 -6.86 -10.25 -5.60
N LEU A 290 -5.59 -10.24 -6.04
CA LEU A 290 -5.01 -11.27 -6.90
C LEU A 290 -5.11 -12.72 -6.37
N PRO A 291 -4.92 -13.00 -5.06
CA PRO A 291 -5.09 -14.36 -4.53
C PRO A 291 -6.48 -14.97 -4.77
N PHE A 292 -7.50 -14.13 -4.95
CA PHE A 292 -8.91 -14.50 -5.14
C PHE A 292 -9.34 -14.56 -6.61
N ALA A 293 -8.51 -14.03 -7.50
CA ALA A 293 -8.75 -13.93 -8.94
C ALA A 293 -7.57 -14.54 -9.72
N LYS A 294 -7.19 -15.77 -9.37
CA LYS A 294 -6.06 -16.48 -9.99
C LYS A 294 -6.23 -16.67 -11.50
N GLU A 295 -7.47 -16.80 -11.96
CA GLU A 295 -7.81 -16.94 -13.39
C GLU A 295 -7.43 -15.71 -14.21
N GLU A 296 -7.45 -14.52 -13.60
CA GLU A 296 -7.09 -13.25 -14.26
C GLU A 296 -5.58 -12.99 -14.29
N ALA A 297 -4.77 -13.87 -13.68
CA ALA A 297 -3.31 -13.76 -13.71
C ALA A 297 -2.74 -13.78 -15.13
N GLY A 298 -3.45 -14.39 -16.09
CA GLY A 298 -3.08 -14.38 -17.51
C GLY A 298 -3.12 -12.97 -18.12
N ALA A 299 -4.15 -12.18 -17.83
CA ALA A 299 -4.25 -10.79 -18.30
C ALA A 299 -3.14 -9.91 -17.71
N LEU A 300 -2.69 -10.23 -16.49
CA LEU A 300 -1.57 -9.55 -15.84
C LEU A 300 -0.21 -9.92 -16.47
N ALA A 301 -0.11 -11.09 -17.11
CA ALA A 301 1.11 -11.51 -17.80
C ALA A 301 1.47 -10.56 -18.97
N GLU A 302 0.46 -10.05 -19.69
CA GLU A 302 0.64 -9.07 -20.76
C GLU A 302 1.25 -7.75 -20.25
N GLU A 303 0.96 -7.39 -18.99
CA GLU A 303 1.37 -6.13 -18.38
C GLU A 303 2.72 -6.21 -17.63
N ILE A 304 3.35 -7.39 -17.55
CA ILE A 304 4.61 -7.61 -16.81
C ILE A 304 5.69 -6.57 -17.16
N ASN A 305 5.86 -6.25 -18.45
CA ASN A 305 6.87 -5.28 -18.89
C ASN A 305 6.59 -3.87 -18.35
N THR A 306 5.31 -3.48 -18.24
CA THR A 306 4.92 -2.18 -17.71
C THR A 306 5.13 -2.11 -16.20
N LEU A 307 4.88 -3.19 -15.47
CA LEU A 307 5.18 -3.31 -14.04
C LEU A 307 6.68 -3.18 -13.79
N TYR A 308 7.54 -3.85 -14.57
CA TYR A 308 8.99 -3.69 -14.47
C TYR A 308 9.45 -2.25 -14.72
N ARG A 309 8.84 -1.55 -15.69
CA ARG A 309 9.13 -0.12 -15.90
C ARG A 309 8.81 0.69 -14.64
N ILE A 310 7.68 0.43 -13.97
CA ILE A 310 7.30 1.12 -12.74
C ILE A 310 8.27 0.84 -11.59
N VAL A 311 8.74 -0.40 -11.44
CA VAL A 311 9.75 -0.74 -10.41
C VAL A 311 11.01 0.13 -10.56
N HIS A 312 11.37 0.51 -11.78
CA HIS A 312 12.55 1.33 -12.05
C HIS A 312 12.29 2.84 -12.00
N THR A 313 11.09 3.31 -12.36
CA THR A 313 10.79 4.76 -12.44
C THR A 313 10.10 5.33 -11.20
N SER A 314 9.43 4.50 -10.40
CA SER A 314 8.60 4.96 -9.28
C SER A 314 9.37 5.10 -7.95
N SER A 315 8.69 5.65 -6.94
CA SER A 315 9.23 5.72 -5.58
C SER A 315 9.48 4.33 -5.00
N TYR A 316 10.34 4.25 -3.98
CA TYR A 316 10.70 2.99 -3.34
C TYR A 316 9.49 2.19 -2.83
N SER A 317 8.51 2.84 -2.21
CA SER A 317 7.30 2.17 -1.69
C SER A 317 6.45 1.54 -2.79
N VAL A 318 6.23 2.26 -3.89
CA VAL A 318 5.50 1.76 -5.08
C VAL A 318 6.27 0.63 -5.75
N SER A 319 7.61 0.75 -5.82
CA SER A 319 8.49 -0.30 -6.35
C SER A 319 8.35 -1.60 -5.55
N LEU A 320 8.34 -1.54 -4.21
CA LEU A 320 8.18 -2.72 -3.36
C LEU A 320 6.80 -3.38 -3.52
N GLN A 321 5.73 -2.58 -3.59
CA GLN A 321 4.39 -3.10 -3.86
C GLN A 321 4.29 -3.75 -5.24
N THR A 322 4.95 -3.17 -6.24
CA THR A 322 5.01 -3.73 -7.59
C THR A 322 5.81 -5.04 -7.61
N LEU A 323 6.95 -5.10 -6.92
CA LEU A 323 7.75 -6.32 -6.78
C LEU A 323 6.98 -7.44 -6.08
N LYS A 324 6.19 -7.11 -5.05
CA LYS A 324 5.30 -8.07 -4.40
C LYS A 324 4.26 -8.63 -5.37
N LEU A 325 3.66 -7.77 -6.19
CA LEU A 325 2.66 -8.19 -7.18
C LEU A 325 3.30 -9.09 -8.24
N LEU A 326 4.47 -8.68 -8.76
CA LEU A 326 5.25 -9.49 -9.70
C LEU A 326 5.57 -10.86 -9.09
N PHE A 327 6.02 -10.92 -7.84
CA PHE A 327 6.31 -12.18 -7.18
C PHE A 327 5.09 -13.12 -7.14
N GLN A 328 3.91 -12.62 -6.78
CA GLN A 328 2.68 -13.41 -6.77
C GLN A 328 2.33 -13.95 -8.18
N VAL A 329 2.52 -13.14 -9.22
CA VAL A 329 2.29 -13.58 -10.61
C VAL A 329 3.29 -14.65 -11.04
N HIS A 330 4.56 -14.47 -10.70
CA HIS A 330 5.61 -15.43 -11.06
C HIS A 330 5.43 -16.76 -10.32
N GLN A 331 4.86 -16.76 -9.10
CA GLN A 331 4.46 -17.98 -8.40
C GLN A 331 3.32 -18.73 -9.11
N ILE A 332 2.36 -18.02 -9.72
CA ILE A 332 1.24 -18.64 -10.45
C ILE A 332 1.71 -19.18 -11.81
N SER A 333 2.63 -18.47 -12.47
CA SER A 333 3.12 -18.80 -13.82
C SER A 333 4.41 -19.63 -13.85
N ASP A 334 4.90 -20.05 -12.68
CA ASP A 334 6.12 -20.86 -12.45
C ASP A 334 7.38 -20.42 -13.23
N SER A 335 7.47 -19.13 -13.57
CA SER A 335 8.51 -18.58 -14.45
C SER A 335 9.20 -17.38 -13.80
N LEU A 336 10.02 -17.66 -12.78
CA LEU A 336 10.85 -16.64 -12.11
C LEU A 336 11.93 -16.11 -13.06
N SER A 337 11.77 -14.88 -13.56
CA SER A 337 12.69 -14.26 -14.51
C SER A 337 13.93 -13.64 -13.83
N ASP A 338 15.09 -13.64 -14.50
CA ASP A 338 16.30 -12.98 -13.98
C ASP A 338 16.14 -11.45 -13.83
N ARG A 339 15.20 -10.86 -14.59
CA ARG A 339 14.79 -9.45 -14.43
C ARG A 339 14.19 -9.19 -13.05
N PHE A 340 13.42 -10.13 -12.52
CA PHE A 340 12.86 -10.06 -11.17
C PHE A 340 13.97 -9.91 -10.13
N TYR A 341 14.93 -10.83 -10.15
CA TYR A 341 16.03 -10.84 -9.16
C TYR A 341 16.98 -9.66 -9.31
N THR A 342 17.20 -9.17 -10.54
CA THR A 342 17.97 -7.93 -10.79
C THR A 342 17.26 -6.72 -10.14
N ALA A 343 15.94 -6.62 -10.31
CA ALA A 343 15.15 -5.56 -9.69
C ALA A 343 15.08 -5.70 -8.15
N LEU A 344 14.95 -6.92 -7.66
CA LEU A 344 14.99 -7.28 -6.24
C LEU A 344 16.33 -6.93 -5.61
N TYR A 345 17.45 -7.22 -6.28
CA TYR A 345 18.81 -6.95 -5.78
C TYR A 345 19.05 -5.46 -5.54
N ARG A 346 18.48 -4.60 -6.38
CA ARG A 346 18.52 -3.15 -6.19
C ARG A 346 17.65 -2.63 -5.03
N LYS A 347 16.58 -3.36 -4.68
CA LYS A 347 15.56 -2.90 -3.71
C LYS A 347 15.57 -3.69 -2.38
N LEU A 348 16.37 -4.77 -2.28
CA LEU A 348 16.68 -5.58 -1.10
C LEU A 348 15.46 -6.06 -0.29
N LEU A 349 14.72 -7.03 -0.80
CA LEU A 349 13.61 -7.67 -0.08
C LEU A 349 13.98 -9.12 0.30
N VAL A 350 13.90 -9.42 1.59
CA VAL A 350 14.53 -10.61 2.21
C VAL A 350 13.65 -11.87 2.15
N ASP A 351 12.32 -11.74 2.21
CA ASP A 351 11.42 -12.90 2.27
C ASP A 351 11.47 -13.79 1.02
N VAL A 352 11.74 -13.20 -0.14
CA VAL A 352 11.80 -13.93 -1.43
C VAL A 352 13.07 -14.78 -1.55
N MET A 353 14.10 -14.51 -0.72
CA MET A 353 15.37 -15.23 -0.76
C MET A 353 15.25 -16.67 -0.25
N LYS A 354 14.24 -16.98 0.57
CA LYS A 354 14.02 -18.35 1.07
C LYS A 354 13.66 -19.32 -0.07
N SER A 355 12.80 -18.87 -0.98
CA SER A 355 12.30 -19.66 -2.12
C SER A 355 13.24 -19.73 -3.32
N ASP A 356 14.37 -19.01 -3.31
CA ASP A 356 15.31 -18.99 -4.45
C ASP A 356 16.12 -20.30 -4.52
N PRO A 357 16.17 -20.99 -5.67
CA PRO A 357 16.95 -22.21 -5.84
C PRO A 357 18.47 -21.97 -5.94
N SER A 358 18.91 -20.76 -6.29
CA SER A 358 20.32 -20.49 -6.62
C SER A 358 21.12 -19.94 -5.44
N GLU A 359 22.04 -20.75 -4.92
CA GLU A 359 22.85 -20.40 -3.75
C GLU A 359 23.80 -19.22 -4.00
N SER A 360 24.38 -19.11 -5.21
CA SER A 360 25.24 -17.97 -5.58
C SER A 360 24.50 -16.65 -5.49
N ARG A 361 23.25 -16.62 -5.95
CA ARG A 361 22.38 -15.45 -5.90
C ARG A 361 22.07 -15.08 -4.45
N VAL A 362 21.60 -16.05 -3.66
CA VAL A 362 21.31 -15.86 -2.23
C VAL A 362 22.54 -15.33 -1.48
N ARG A 363 23.74 -15.85 -1.76
CA ARG A 363 24.98 -15.37 -1.15
C ARG A 363 25.32 -13.93 -1.54
N SER A 364 25.12 -13.53 -2.80
CA SER A 364 25.30 -12.13 -3.22
C SER A 364 24.34 -11.17 -2.52
N PHE A 365 23.09 -11.59 -2.28
CA PHE A 365 22.12 -10.83 -1.50
C PHE A 365 22.54 -10.73 -0.03
N VAL A 366 22.98 -11.84 0.59
CA VAL A 366 23.49 -11.83 1.98
C VAL A 366 24.66 -10.86 2.12
N LYS A 367 25.62 -10.89 1.19
CA LYS A 367 26.76 -9.97 1.19
C LYS A 367 26.32 -8.51 1.16
N ARG A 368 25.39 -8.17 0.28
CA ARG A 368 24.84 -6.82 0.15
C ARG A 368 24.02 -6.40 1.38
N LEU A 369 23.28 -7.32 2.00
CA LEU A 369 22.54 -7.07 3.24
C LEU A 369 23.48 -6.81 4.41
N LEU A 370 24.59 -7.53 4.52
CA LEU A 370 25.61 -7.30 5.53
C LEU A 370 26.28 -5.92 5.36
N GLN A 371 26.56 -5.52 4.13
CA GLN A 371 27.05 -4.16 3.83
C GLN A 371 26.01 -3.08 4.15
N ALA A 372 24.73 -3.34 3.89
CA ALA A 372 23.66 -2.41 4.29
C ALA A 372 23.54 -2.31 5.82
N ALA A 373 23.71 -3.43 6.54
CA ALA A 373 23.61 -3.47 7.99
C ALA A 373 24.68 -2.63 8.70
N THR A 374 25.90 -2.53 8.14
CA THR A 374 26.97 -1.70 8.72
C THR A 374 26.66 -0.21 8.72
N CYS A 375 25.76 0.25 7.84
CA CYS A 375 25.38 1.66 7.73
C CYS A 375 23.95 1.96 8.20
N ALA A 376 23.22 0.95 8.70
CA ALA A 376 21.82 1.09 9.06
C ALA A 376 21.61 1.41 10.55
N THR A 377 20.36 1.69 10.93
CA THR A 377 19.99 1.83 12.34
C THR A 377 20.17 0.50 13.08
N PRO A 378 20.47 0.53 14.39
CA PRO A 378 20.71 -0.70 15.16
C PRO A 378 19.55 -1.70 15.11
N SER A 379 18.31 -1.19 15.11
CA SER A 379 17.09 -1.97 14.94
C SER A 379 17.06 -2.75 13.62
N PHE A 380 17.43 -2.10 12.52
CA PHE A 380 17.45 -2.72 11.20
C PHE A 380 18.62 -3.69 11.05
N ALA A 381 19.81 -3.33 11.55
CA ALA A 381 20.97 -4.21 11.56
C ALA A 381 20.72 -5.51 12.35
N ALA A 382 20.12 -5.42 13.54
CA ALA A 382 19.71 -6.59 14.33
C ALA A 382 18.67 -7.44 13.57
N GLY A 383 17.71 -6.79 12.90
CA GLY A 383 16.73 -7.46 12.06
C GLY A 383 17.36 -8.24 10.91
N ILE A 384 18.32 -7.64 10.20
CA ILE A 384 19.08 -8.31 9.13
C ILE A 384 19.82 -9.53 9.65
N LEU A 385 20.53 -9.42 10.78
CA LEU A 385 21.29 -10.54 11.35
C LEU A 385 20.39 -11.73 11.72
N ILE A 386 19.20 -11.48 12.27
CA ILE A 386 18.24 -12.53 12.59
C ILE A 386 17.60 -13.13 11.33
N LEU A 387 17.39 -12.33 10.28
CA LEU A 387 16.91 -12.86 9.01
C LEU A 387 17.96 -13.74 8.34
N ILE A 388 19.23 -13.32 8.36
CA ILE A 388 20.36 -14.13 7.88
C ILE A 388 20.48 -15.41 8.70
N SER A 389 20.31 -15.38 10.02
CA SER A 389 20.35 -16.61 10.82
C SER A 389 19.27 -17.61 10.42
N ARG A 390 18.04 -17.14 10.14
CA ARG A 390 16.95 -17.99 9.61
C ARG A 390 17.27 -18.56 8.22
N LEU A 391 17.98 -17.82 7.38
CA LEU A 391 18.44 -18.31 6.07
C LEU A 391 19.58 -19.34 6.20
N LEU A 392 20.32 -19.35 7.31
CA LEU A 392 21.36 -20.34 7.57
C LEU A 392 20.78 -21.63 8.15
N GLU A 393 19.67 -21.56 8.88
CA GLU A 393 18.92 -22.73 9.36
C GLU A 393 18.41 -23.61 8.21
N THR A 394 18.28 -23.07 7.00
CA THR A 394 17.91 -23.84 5.79
C THR A 394 19.06 -24.69 5.24
N GLY A 395 20.23 -24.73 5.90
CA GLY A 395 21.33 -25.66 5.60
C GLY A 395 22.29 -25.18 4.51
N ARG A 396 22.22 -23.91 4.11
CA ARG A 396 23.06 -23.34 3.04
C ARG A 396 24.35 -22.72 3.63
N ASN A 397 25.51 -23.03 3.04
CA ASN A 397 26.80 -22.42 3.40
C ASN A 397 26.90 -21.00 2.83
N LEU A 398 26.23 -20.05 3.48
CA LEU A 398 26.09 -18.67 2.97
C LEU A 398 27.06 -17.67 3.60
N ILE A 399 27.83 -18.04 4.63
CA ILE A 399 28.83 -17.19 5.29
C ILE A 399 30.21 -17.83 5.14
N VAL A 400 31.19 -17.01 4.77
CA VAL A 400 32.60 -17.41 4.74
C VAL A 400 33.39 -16.55 5.73
N LEU A 401 33.90 -17.21 6.78
CA LEU A 401 34.63 -16.56 7.87
C LEU A 401 36.15 -16.64 7.70
N GLN A 402 36.63 -17.64 6.97
CA GLN A 402 38.06 -17.85 6.74
C GLN A 402 38.31 -18.02 5.25
N LYS A 403 39.31 -17.31 4.72
CA LYS A 403 39.85 -17.57 3.39
C LYS A 403 40.90 -18.66 3.55
N HIS A 404 40.66 -19.86 3.03
CA HIS A 404 41.76 -20.78 2.80
C HIS A 404 42.65 -20.14 1.74
N VAL A 405 43.83 -19.69 2.15
CA VAL A 405 44.87 -19.32 1.19
C VAL A 405 45.34 -20.63 0.59
N ASP A 406 44.95 -20.92 -0.65
CA ASP A 406 45.59 -21.97 -1.41
C ASP A 406 47.07 -21.58 -1.50
N ARG A 407 47.92 -22.33 -0.80
CA ARG A 407 49.37 -22.09 -0.72
C ARG A 407 50.09 -22.22 -2.06
N VAL A 408 49.36 -22.58 -3.13
CA VAL A 408 49.90 -22.87 -4.46
C VAL A 408 50.33 -21.60 -5.20
N ASP A 409 49.77 -20.43 -4.89
CA ASP A 409 50.13 -19.17 -5.58
C ASP A 409 51.20 -18.34 -4.85
N VAL A 410 51.68 -18.77 -3.67
CA VAL A 410 52.75 -18.06 -2.93
C VAL A 410 54.14 -18.44 -3.43
N VAL A 411 54.26 -19.55 -4.18
CA VAL A 411 55.56 -20.02 -4.69
C VAL A 411 56.03 -19.20 -5.91
N SER A 412 55.14 -18.58 -6.67
CA SER A 412 55.52 -17.70 -7.80
C SER A 412 55.88 -16.26 -7.40
N ALA A 413 55.73 -15.90 -6.11
CA ALA A 413 56.02 -14.55 -5.60
C ALA A 413 57.30 -14.48 -4.74
N LYS A 414 58.11 -15.54 -4.72
CA LYS A 414 59.42 -15.58 -4.04
C LYS A 414 60.56 -15.86 -5.03
N LEU A 415 60.78 -14.96 -5.99
CA LEU A 415 62.08 -14.77 -6.64
C LEU A 415 62.22 -13.27 -6.92
N THR A 416 63.32 -12.68 -6.42
CA THR A 416 63.71 -11.25 -6.33
C THR A 416 63.37 -10.55 -5.01
N ALA A 417 64.12 -10.90 -3.97
CA ALA A 417 64.30 -10.11 -2.77
C ALA A 417 65.77 -9.66 -2.72
N GLU A 418 66.07 -8.54 -3.37
CA GLU A 418 67.24 -7.70 -3.08
C GLU A 418 66.72 -6.27 -2.89
N ASP A 419 67.31 -5.60 -1.91
CA ASP A 419 67.19 -4.18 -1.53
C ASP A 419 65.93 -3.75 -0.76
N VAL A 420 65.99 -3.92 0.57
CA VAL A 420 65.32 -3.02 1.51
C VAL A 420 66.41 -2.25 2.25
N ASP A 421 66.75 -1.07 1.74
CA ASP A 421 67.55 -0.08 2.48
C ASP A 421 66.75 0.40 3.70
N GLU A 422 67.24 0.07 4.90
CA GLU A 422 66.83 0.70 6.15
C GLU A 422 67.42 2.13 6.20
N GLU A 423 66.57 3.16 6.20
CA GLU A 423 66.99 4.57 6.23
C GLU A 423 67.80 4.91 7.51
N ARG A 424 69.12 5.08 7.38
CA ARG A 424 70.02 5.54 8.45
C ARG A 424 70.32 7.03 8.30
N TYR A 425 69.95 7.84 9.29
CA TYR A 425 70.23 9.28 9.34
C TYR A 425 71.63 9.56 9.92
N VAL A 426 72.40 10.48 9.32
CA VAL A 426 73.66 11.01 9.85
C VAL A 426 73.60 12.53 9.85
N ASP A 427 73.86 13.16 11.00
CA ASP A 427 73.85 14.60 11.15
C ASP A 427 74.99 15.28 10.37
N ILE A 428 74.67 16.35 9.64
CA ILE A 428 75.63 17.16 8.88
C ILE A 428 76.15 18.30 9.78
N GLY A 429 77.46 18.37 10.00
CA GLY A 429 78.10 19.53 10.65
C GLY A 429 78.11 20.77 9.74
N VAL A 430 78.24 21.96 10.35
CA VAL A 430 77.98 23.30 9.75
C VAL A 430 78.78 23.65 8.47
N ASN A 431 79.76 22.84 8.06
CA ASN A 431 80.54 23.07 6.83
C ASN A 431 80.28 22.02 5.71
N GLY A 432 79.20 21.25 5.79
CA GLY A 432 78.67 20.50 4.64
C GLY A 432 79.50 19.31 4.14
N LYS A 433 80.39 18.72 4.95
CA LYS A 433 81.03 17.42 4.66
C LYS A 433 80.82 16.43 5.82
N PRO A 434 80.53 15.15 5.54
CA PRO A 434 80.33 14.13 6.57
C PRO A 434 81.65 13.72 7.24
N ILE A 435 81.63 13.48 8.55
CA ILE A 435 82.77 12.97 9.32
C ILE A 435 82.84 11.45 9.14
N THR A 436 83.83 10.95 8.39
CA THR A 436 84.08 9.51 8.25
C THR A 436 85.13 9.04 9.26
N ALA A 437 84.75 8.13 10.16
CA ALA A 437 85.69 7.30 10.89
C ALA A 437 86.06 6.08 10.03
N ILE A 438 87.35 5.97 9.74
CA ILE A 438 88.03 4.98 8.91
C ILE A 438 87.87 3.57 9.48
N LYS A 439 87.71 2.58 8.59
CA LYS A 439 88.36 1.26 8.65
C LYS A 439 88.42 0.62 7.26
N GLU A 440 89.66 0.51 6.79
CA GLU A 440 90.29 -0.37 5.78
C GLU A 440 89.69 -1.80 5.74
N GLU A 441 89.81 -2.67 4.74
CA GLU A 441 90.32 -2.78 3.36
C GLU A 441 90.00 -4.25 2.97
N PHE A 442 89.74 -4.56 1.70
CA PHE A 442 90.45 -5.55 0.86
C PHE A 442 89.65 -5.96 -0.39
N THR A 443 90.39 -6.39 -1.39
CA THR A 443 90.26 -6.18 -2.84
C THR A 443 89.72 -7.38 -3.63
N ASN A 444 89.30 -7.11 -4.88
CA ASN A 444 89.77 -7.73 -6.15
C ASN A 444 88.69 -7.54 -7.23
N GLU A 445 88.85 -6.61 -8.19
CA GLU A 445 89.42 -6.80 -9.56
C GLU A 445 88.50 -7.60 -10.49
N ALA A 446 88.19 -7.24 -11.75
CA ALA A 446 88.55 -6.13 -12.64
C ALA A 446 87.70 -6.21 -13.94
N SER A 447 87.64 -5.07 -14.67
CA SER A 447 87.67 -4.90 -16.15
C SER A 447 86.46 -5.32 -17.02
N PHE A 448 85.81 -4.42 -17.81
CA PHE A 448 86.23 -3.72 -19.06
C PHE A 448 85.68 -4.49 -20.30
N ASP A 449 85.17 -3.96 -21.41
CA ASP A 449 84.55 -2.70 -21.87
C ASP A 449 84.16 -2.95 -23.36
N VAL A 450 83.45 -2.01 -23.99
CA VAL A 450 83.31 -1.74 -25.45
C VAL A 450 82.19 -2.39 -26.30
N ASP A 451 81.45 -1.45 -26.91
CA ASP A 451 80.38 -1.46 -27.91
C ASP A 451 80.75 -1.99 -29.32
N GLU A 452 79.74 -2.22 -30.17
CA GLU A 452 79.80 -1.77 -31.59
C GLU A 452 78.41 -1.69 -32.27
N GLU A 453 78.30 -0.69 -33.16
CA GLU A 453 77.14 -0.14 -33.87
C GLU A 453 76.66 -1.04 -35.05
N GLU A 454 75.51 -0.88 -35.73
CA GLU A 454 75.19 0.18 -36.71
C GLU A 454 73.69 0.19 -37.14
N LYS A 455 73.23 1.39 -37.54
CA LYS A 455 71.99 1.81 -38.26
C LYS A 455 72.24 1.77 -39.80
N PRO A 456 71.29 2.01 -40.78
CA PRO A 456 70.28 3.10 -40.81
C PRO A 456 68.94 2.83 -41.60
N GLU A 457 67.82 3.46 -41.20
CA GLU A 457 67.05 4.59 -41.79
C GLU A 457 65.93 4.29 -42.81
N GLY A 458 64.75 4.88 -42.55
CA GLY A 458 63.59 4.98 -43.44
C GLY A 458 62.35 5.55 -42.71
N THR A 459 61.91 6.74 -43.10
CA THR A 459 61.05 7.72 -42.39
C THR A 459 59.53 7.51 -42.51
N ALA A 460 58.77 7.90 -41.47
CA ALA A 460 57.52 8.68 -41.56
C ALA A 460 57.05 9.14 -40.17
N ASP A 461 56.99 10.45 -39.97
CA ASP A 461 56.71 11.17 -38.71
C ASP A 461 55.28 11.02 -38.17
N SER A 462 55.16 10.83 -36.86
CA SER A 462 54.13 11.49 -36.05
C SER A 462 54.66 11.77 -34.65
N THR A 463 54.91 13.05 -34.38
CA THR A 463 55.46 13.60 -33.13
C THR A 463 54.48 13.47 -31.95
N VAL A 464 54.84 12.67 -30.94
CA VAL A 464 54.28 12.77 -29.59
C VAL A 464 55.41 13.11 -28.62
N ILE A 465 55.32 14.33 -28.09
CA ILE A 465 56.20 14.90 -27.07
C ILE A 465 56.02 14.11 -25.76
N LYS A 466 57.10 13.47 -25.30
CA LYS A 466 57.25 13.04 -23.91
C LYS A 466 57.49 14.27 -23.03
N LYS A 467 56.67 14.44 -22.00
CA LYS A 467 57.17 14.95 -20.70
C LYS A 467 56.69 14.01 -19.60
N SER A 468 57.68 13.33 -19.03
CA SER A 468 57.66 12.57 -17.80
C SER A 468 57.24 13.45 -16.61
N GLY A 469 56.19 13.03 -15.92
CA GLY A 469 55.90 13.41 -14.55
C GLY A 469 55.74 12.13 -13.73
N TRP A 470 56.72 11.87 -12.86
CA TRP A 470 56.77 10.75 -11.93
C TRP A 470 55.56 10.76 -10.97
N ILE A 471 54.65 9.80 -11.14
CA ILE A 471 53.86 9.24 -10.03
C ILE A 471 53.88 7.72 -10.23
N HIS A 472 54.73 7.02 -9.50
CA HIS A 472 54.65 5.57 -9.38
C HIS A 472 53.38 5.19 -8.62
N ARG A 473 52.25 5.06 -9.33
CA ARG A 473 51.14 4.21 -8.90
C ARG A 473 51.28 2.88 -9.61
N ARG A 474 52.12 1.98 -9.07
CA ARG A 474 52.04 0.55 -9.42
C ARG A 474 50.66 0.06 -8.98
N SER A 475 49.71 0.03 -9.90
CA SER A 475 48.38 -0.55 -9.70
C SER A 475 48.49 -2.08 -9.76
N ASN A 476 49.02 -2.68 -8.70
CA ASN A 476 48.70 -4.06 -8.36
C ASN A 476 47.58 -4.07 -7.29
N ALA A 477 46.55 -3.26 -7.50
CA ALA A 477 45.30 -3.46 -6.78
C ALA A 477 44.70 -4.73 -7.36
N SER A 478 44.82 -5.84 -6.63
CA SER A 478 43.99 -7.01 -6.88
C SER A 478 42.55 -6.52 -7.00
N LYS A 479 41.94 -6.63 -8.18
CA LYS A 479 40.52 -6.31 -8.34
C LYS A 479 39.78 -7.16 -7.31
N THR A 480 39.13 -6.52 -6.35
CA THR A 480 38.29 -7.24 -5.40
C THR A 480 37.25 -8.01 -6.20
N PRO A 481 37.06 -9.32 -5.97
CA PRO A 481 36.14 -10.13 -6.77
C PRO A 481 34.67 -9.69 -6.63
N TYR A 482 34.37 -8.84 -5.65
CA TYR A 482 33.04 -8.27 -5.44
C TYR A 482 32.89 -6.92 -6.11
N ASP A 483 31.93 -6.84 -7.03
CA ASP A 483 31.46 -5.61 -7.65
C ASP A 483 30.17 -5.14 -6.96
N HIS A 484 30.22 -3.96 -6.33
CA HIS A 484 29.07 -3.36 -5.66
C HIS A 484 28.08 -2.69 -6.62
N GLU A 485 28.50 -2.36 -7.84
CA GLU A 485 27.66 -1.72 -8.88
C GLU A 485 26.94 -2.73 -9.77
N ALA A 486 27.34 -4.00 -9.66
CA ALA A 486 26.73 -5.11 -10.38
C ALA A 486 25.21 -5.10 -10.24
N ARG A 487 24.54 -5.15 -11.38
CA ARG A 487 23.07 -5.06 -11.45
C ARG A 487 22.40 -6.40 -11.16
N ASN A 488 22.98 -7.47 -11.69
CA ASN A 488 22.45 -8.82 -11.55
C ASN A 488 23.26 -9.58 -10.49
N PRO A 489 22.61 -10.10 -9.44
CA PRO A 489 23.26 -10.83 -8.36
C PRO A 489 24.04 -12.08 -8.80
N LEU A 490 23.70 -12.69 -9.94
CA LEU A 490 24.38 -13.88 -10.45
C LEU A 490 25.81 -13.63 -10.93
N PHE A 491 26.13 -12.40 -11.35
CA PHE A 491 27.45 -12.03 -11.84
C PHE A 491 28.35 -11.42 -10.75
N VAL A 492 27.93 -11.49 -9.48
CA VAL A 492 28.73 -11.04 -8.35
C VAL A 492 29.47 -12.24 -7.76
N ASP A 493 30.79 -12.25 -7.87
CA ASP A 493 31.63 -13.33 -7.36
C ASP A 493 31.80 -13.27 -5.84
N CYS A 494 30.74 -13.70 -5.13
CA CYS A 494 30.73 -13.72 -3.66
C CYS A 494 31.17 -15.06 -3.05
N ARG A 495 31.36 -16.13 -3.84
CA ARG A 495 31.52 -17.50 -3.32
C ARG A 495 32.63 -17.59 -2.27
N ASN A 496 33.83 -17.09 -2.60
CA ASN A 496 35.02 -17.20 -1.74
C ASN A 496 35.35 -15.91 -0.96
N LEU A 497 34.44 -14.92 -0.96
CA LEU A 497 34.71 -13.64 -0.31
C LEU A 497 34.42 -13.70 1.20
N VAL A 498 35.36 -13.23 2.01
CA VAL A 498 35.21 -13.19 3.47
C VAL A 498 34.21 -12.13 3.90
N ASP A 499 33.36 -12.47 4.87
CA ASP A 499 32.31 -11.61 5.43
C ASP A 499 32.82 -10.72 6.57
N CYS A 500 33.76 -9.83 6.24
CA CYS A 500 34.40 -8.88 7.17
C CYS A 500 33.40 -7.91 7.82
N GLU A 501 32.24 -7.68 7.22
CA GLU A 501 31.16 -6.85 7.76
C GLU A 501 30.66 -7.39 9.11
N LEU A 502 30.69 -8.71 9.31
CA LEU A 502 30.31 -9.33 10.58
C LEU A 502 31.30 -8.99 11.71
N LEU A 503 32.59 -8.86 11.39
CA LEU A 503 33.60 -8.42 12.36
C LEU A 503 33.38 -6.98 12.82
N LEU A 504 32.89 -6.12 11.93
CA LEU A 504 32.53 -4.74 12.28
C LEU A 504 31.25 -4.71 13.14
N LEU A 505 30.26 -5.54 12.80
CA LEU A 505 29.00 -5.64 13.53
C LEU A 505 29.16 -6.26 14.93
N SER A 506 30.15 -7.13 15.15
CA SER A 506 30.43 -7.68 16.49
C SER A 506 30.94 -6.61 17.47
N LYS A 507 31.58 -5.55 16.96
CA LYS A 507 32.08 -4.40 17.74
C LYS A 507 31.07 -3.25 17.82
N HIS A 508 29.82 -3.48 17.41
CA HIS A 508 28.81 -2.44 17.34
C HIS A 508 28.37 -1.97 18.75
N TYR A 509 28.11 -0.66 18.91
CA TYR A 509 27.79 -0.06 20.21
C TYR A 509 26.50 -0.59 20.85
N HIS A 510 25.52 -0.96 20.02
CA HIS A 510 24.24 -1.48 20.50
C HIS A 510 24.33 -2.97 20.85
N PRO A 511 24.01 -3.40 22.09
CA PRO A 511 24.24 -4.76 22.57
C PRO A 511 23.41 -5.81 21.82
N SER A 512 22.23 -5.47 21.31
CA SER A 512 21.43 -6.42 20.51
C SER A 512 22.01 -6.70 19.12
N VAL A 513 22.90 -5.84 18.62
CA VAL A 513 23.60 -6.06 17.35
C VAL A 513 24.89 -6.84 17.61
N ALA A 514 25.68 -6.40 18.60
CA ALA A 514 26.94 -7.06 18.99
C ALA A 514 26.74 -8.46 19.58
N ASN A 515 25.68 -8.67 20.37
CA ASN A 515 25.39 -9.91 21.09
C ASN A 515 24.02 -10.50 20.70
N GLY A 516 23.57 -10.30 19.45
CA GLY A 516 22.21 -10.71 19.03
C GLY A 516 21.91 -12.20 19.29
N CYS A 517 20.75 -12.51 19.89
CA CYS A 517 20.27 -13.89 20.05
C CYS A 517 19.81 -14.44 18.69
N ILE A 518 20.24 -15.67 18.35
CA ILE A 518 19.90 -16.33 17.08
C ILE A 518 18.42 -16.76 17.04
N ASN A 519 17.87 -17.19 18.17
CA ASN A 519 16.56 -17.83 18.23
C ASN A 519 15.46 -16.83 18.61
N TYR A 520 15.17 -15.90 17.71
CA TYR A 520 14.04 -14.98 17.87
C TYR A 520 12.80 -15.51 17.13
N LYS A 521 11.71 -15.77 17.86
CA LYS A 521 10.46 -16.33 17.30
C LYS A 521 9.52 -15.28 16.68
N GLY A 522 9.64 -14.00 17.03
CA GLY A 522 8.81 -12.90 16.50
C GLY A 522 9.27 -12.37 15.14
N ASP A 523 8.68 -11.30 14.61
CA ASP A 523 9.18 -10.65 13.39
C ASP A 523 10.19 -9.54 13.76
N PRO A 524 11.50 -9.73 13.48
CA PRO A 524 12.52 -8.74 13.85
C PRO A 524 12.24 -7.34 13.29
N LEU A 525 11.71 -7.25 12.08
CA LEU A 525 11.54 -5.96 11.40
C LEU A 525 10.41 -5.13 12.04
N GLU A 526 9.38 -5.78 12.56
CA GLU A 526 8.30 -5.10 13.28
C GLU A 526 8.62 -4.89 14.76
N ASP A 527 9.30 -5.85 15.39
CA ASP A 527 9.50 -5.88 16.85
C ASP A 527 10.66 -5.03 17.36
N PHE A 528 11.64 -4.71 16.50
CA PHE A 528 12.74 -3.81 16.84
C PHE A 528 12.48 -2.35 16.46
N THR A 529 11.26 -2.00 16.07
CA THR A 529 10.87 -0.61 15.81
C THR A 529 11.05 0.27 17.05
N LEU A 530 11.39 1.55 16.83
CA LEU A 530 11.64 2.49 17.93
C LEU A 530 10.45 2.61 18.87
N ILE A 531 9.22 2.61 18.34
CA ILE A 531 7.99 2.72 19.14
C ILE A 531 7.88 1.52 20.09
N LYS A 532 7.97 0.29 19.58
CA LYS A 532 7.92 -0.92 20.43
C LYS A 532 9.11 -1.00 21.40
N PHE A 533 10.28 -0.47 21.02
CA PHE A 533 11.42 -0.35 21.93
C PHE A 533 11.12 0.60 23.08
N LEU A 534 10.57 1.79 22.79
CA LEU A 534 10.20 2.78 23.80
C LEU A 534 9.10 2.25 24.71
N ASP A 535 8.11 1.53 24.18
CA ASP A 535 7.08 0.87 24.98
C ASP A 535 7.69 -0.17 25.94
N ARG A 536 8.55 -1.05 25.41
CA ARG A 536 9.24 -2.05 26.24
C ARG A 536 10.18 -1.42 27.26
N PHE A 537 10.76 -0.27 26.96
CA PHE A 537 11.63 0.47 27.87
C PHE A 537 10.82 1.15 28.98
N ALA A 538 9.71 1.80 28.63
CA ALA A 538 8.81 2.48 29.57
C ALA A 538 8.14 1.51 30.54
N PHE A 539 7.75 0.32 30.07
CA PHE A 539 7.08 -0.72 30.87
C PHE A 539 8.04 -1.79 31.40
N LYS A 540 9.35 -1.51 31.45
CA LYS A 540 10.34 -2.47 31.93
C LYS A 540 10.30 -2.54 33.45
N ASN A 541 9.78 -3.64 33.99
CA ASN A 541 9.93 -3.94 35.41
C ASN A 541 11.43 -4.08 35.76
N PRO A 542 11.87 -3.60 36.95
CA PRO A 542 13.25 -3.78 37.39
C PRO A 542 13.60 -5.28 37.39
N LYS A 543 14.76 -5.63 36.83
CA LYS A 543 15.15 -7.04 36.64
C LYS A 543 15.50 -7.70 37.99
N GLU A 544 14.78 -8.75 38.36
CA GLU A 544 15.32 -9.80 39.24
C GLU A 544 16.27 -10.69 38.41
N GLY A 545 17.42 -11.03 38.98
CA GLY A 545 18.51 -11.71 38.29
C GLY A 545 18.13 -13.11 37.79
N ARG A 546 17.77 -13.22 36.51
CA ARG A 546 17.80 -14.50 35.78
C ARG A 546 18.50 -14.32 34.43
N SER A 547 19.61 -15.04 34.26
CA SER A 547 20.30 -15.23 33.00
C SER A 547 19.49 -16.18 32.10
N VAL A 548 18.85 -15.64 31.07
CA VAL A 548 18.28 -16.46 29.99
C VAL A 548 19.43 -16.85 29.07
N SER A 549 19.66 -18.14 28.90
CA SER A 549 20.64 -18.73 27.99
C SER A 549 20.20 -18.53 26.52
N CYS A 550 20.49 -17.36 25.97
CA CYS A 550 20.46 -17.14 24.53
C CYS A 550 21.74 -17.67 23.88
N THR A 551 21.62 -18.49 22.83
CA THR A 551 22.74 -18.76 21.93
C THR A 551 23.00 -17.51 21.08
N PHE A 552 24.22 -16.95 21.18
CA PHE A 552 24.59 -15.70 20.53
C PHE A 552 25.02 -15.93 19.08
N PHE A 553 24.66 -14.99 18.19
CA PHE A 553 24.97 -15.04 16.76
C PHE A 553 26.46 -15.30 16.51
N PHE A 554 27.32 -14.53 17.15
CA PHE A 554 28.77 -14.66 16.98
C PHE A 554 29.38 -15.88 17.69
N THR A 555 28.72 -16.44 18.72
CA THR A 555 29.22 -17.66 19.41
C THR A 555 29.00 -18.94 18.63
N LYS A 556 27.95 -19.02 17.80
CA LYS A 556 27.71 -20.20 16.94
C LYS A 556 28.70 -20.29 15.77
N PHE A 557 29.33 -19.18 15.43
CA PHE A 557 30.21 -19.05 14.26
C PHE A 557 31.71 -19.08 14.58
N ASN A 558 32.14 -19.38 15.82
CA ASN A 558 33.56 -19.41 16.21
C ASN A 558 34.36 -18.25 15.59
N PHE A 559 33.93 -17.01 15.86
CA PHE A 559 34.77 -15.84 15.60
C PHE A 559 35.96 -15.89 16.56
N ILE A 560 37.01 -16.64 16.18
CA ILE A 560 38.32 -16.50 16.78
C ILE A 560 38.86 -15.17 16.24
N ILE A 561 38.91 -14.16 17.11
CA ILE A 561 39.61 -12.89 16.87
C ILE A 561 41.11 -13.15 16.84
#